data_AF-A0A3S5EID2-F1
#
_entry.id   AF-A0A3S5EID2-F1
#
_cell.length_a   1.000
_cell.length_b   1.000
_cell.length_c   1.000
_cell.angle_alpha   90.00
_cell.angle_beta   90.00
_cell.angle_gamma   90.00
#
_symmetry.space_group_name_H-M   'P 1'
#
loop_
_entity.id
_entity.type
_entity.pdbx_description
1 polymer ?
#
loop_
_entity_poly.entity_id
_entity_poly.type
_entity_poly.pdbx_seq_one_letter_code
_entity_poly.pdbx_strand_id
1 'polypeptide(L)'
;MPDTNSRRAVVVAAALLVGPLLAAPVAHADEAFWGGRYKITFHTDQKSGTSVAASQQETAYTAGYVFETDCSSGTCVATATDGPTPKDNVPKAMRFDWTGSVWTRTNNWNWDCLLPDGTITFDPAKSVTTYTPQSDGSLKGTFDTTIADGACAGTVVIPLTAVPAPL
;
A
#
# COMPACT_ATOMS: atom_id res chain seq x y z
N MET A 1 15.94 -70.74 -61.43
CA MET A 1 15.59 -69.35 -61.06
C MET A 1 14.53 -69.44 -59.99
N PRO A 2 14.87 -69.27 -58.70
CA PRO A 2 13.90 -69.41 -57.61
C PRO A 2 13.26 -68.07 -57.24
N ASP A 3 11.94 -68.08 -57.13
CA ASP A 3 11.13 -67.06 -56.46
C ASP A 3 11.48 -67.00 -54.97
N THR A 4 11.70 -65.80 -54.43
CA THR A 4 11.92 -65.59 -52.99
C THR A 4 10.99 -64.49 -52.46
N ASN A 5 9.99 -64.97 -51.73
CA ASN A 5 9.13 -64.29 -50.78
C ASN A 5 9.95 -63.51 -49.71
N SER A 6 9.62 -62.23 -49.45
CA SER A 6 10.17 -61.53 -48.28
C SER A 6 9.14 -60.59 -47.61
N ARG A 7 8.58 -61.14 -46.53
CA ARG A 7 8.38 -60.57 -45.18
C ARG A 7 7.62 -59.24 -45.05
N ARG A 8 6.39 -59.38 -44.56
CA ARG A 8 5.53 -58.34 -43.99
C ARG A 8 6.26 -57.52 -42.91
N ALA A 9 6.14 -56.21 -43.04
CA ALA A 9 6.57 -55.22 -42.07
C ALA A 9 5.72 -55.28 -40.78
N VAL A 10 6.38 -55.17 -39.63
CA VAL A 10 5.75 -54.75 -38.38
C VAL A 10 6.59 -53.58 -37.85
N VAL A 11 6.11 -52.37 -38.09
CA VAL A 11 6.63 -51.16 -37.45
C VAL A 11 5.83 -50.99 -36.16
N VAL A 12 6.48 -51.19 -35.02
CA VAL A 12 5.90 -50.87 -33.71
C VAL A 12 5.95 -49.35 -33.54
N ALA A 13 4.80 -48.69 -33.66
CA ALA A 13 4.67 -47.26 -33.39
C ALA A 13 4.64 -47.05 -31.87
N ALA A 14 5.73 -46.53 -31.30
CA ALA A 14 5.74 -46.02 -29.94
C ALA A 14 5.03 -44.66 -29.92
N ALA A 15 3.81 -44.62 -29.39
CA ALA A 15 3.06 -43.40 -29.19
C ALA A 15 3.67 -42.59 -28.02
N LEU A 16 4.37 -41.51 -28.34
CA LEU A 16 4.77 -40.50 -27.37
C LEU A 16 3.54 -39.71 -26.93
N LEU A 17 3.05 -40.00 -25.72
CA LEU A 17 2.04 -39.22 -25.02
C LEU A 17 2.65 -37.86 -24.62
N VAL A 18 2.49 -36.85 -25.46
CA VAL A 18 2.75 -35.45 -25.09
C VAL A 18 1.51 -34.96 -24.34
N GLY A 19 1.54 -35.07 -23.01
CA GLY A 19 0.53 -34.48 -22.14
C GLY A 19 0.65 -32.95 -22.13
N PRO A 20 -0.47 -32.20 -22.14
CA PRO A 20 -0.41 -30.74 -22.02
C PRO A 20 0.10 -30.38 -20.63
N LEU A 21 1.25 -29.70 -20.57
CA LEU A 21 1.68 -28.96 -19.39
C LEU A 21 0.64 -27.86 -19.14
N LEU A 22 -0.32 -28.16 -18.28
CA LEU A 22 -1.18 -27.15 -17.67
C LEU A 22 -0.25 -26.22 -16.89
N ALA A 23 0.01 -25.02 -17.42
CA ALA A 23 0.64 -23.96 -16.65
C ALA A 23 -0.24 -23.72 -15.41
N ALA A 24 0.28 -24.05 -14.24
CA ALA A 24 -0.38 -23.72 -12.99
C ALA A 24 -0.55 -22.20 -12.94
N PRO A 25 -1.70 -21.67 -12.44
CA PRO A 25 -1.81 -20.25 -12.18
C PRO A 25 -0.70 -19.85 -11.20
N VAL A 26 0.15 -18.91 -11.60
CA VAL A 26 1.12 -18.31 -10.69
C VAL A 26 0.31 -17.58 -9.63
N ALA A 27 0.33 -18.07 -8.40
CA ALA A 27 -0.25 -17.35 -7.28
C ALA A 27 0.60 -16.07 -7.08
N HIS A 28 0.10 -14.91 -7.50
CA HIS A 28 0.66 -13.61 -7.14
C HIS A 28 0.32 -13.34 -5.67
N ALA A 29 0.96 -14.06 -4.76
CA ALA A 29 0.78 -13.87 -3.32
C ALA A 29 1.81 -12.90 -2.70
N ASP A 30 2.70 -12.30 -3.50
CA ASP A 30 3.90 -11.63 -2.98
C ASP A 30 4.35 -10.40 -3.78
N GLU A 31 3.55 -9.92 -4.72
CA GLU A 31 3.97 -8.77 -5.51
C GLU A 31 3.74 -7.49 -4.71
N ALA A 32 4.84 -6.82 -4.37
CA ALA A 32 4.86 -5.50 -3.76
C ALA A 32 4.28 -4.47 -4.75
N PHE A 33 2.96 -4.45 -4.88
CA PHE A 33 2.24 -3.63 -5.83
C PHE A 33 1.12 -2.86 -5.13
N TRP A 34 1.18 -1.54 -5.22
CA TRP A 34 0.08 -0.64 -4.89
C TRP A 34 -0.12 0.31 -6.06
N GLY A 35 -1.12 0.02 -6.89
CA GLY A 35 -1.40 0.78 -8.10
C GLY A 35 -2.89 0.93 -8.38
N GLY A 36 -3.26 2.06 -8.97
CA GLY A 36 -4.64 2.40 -9.29
C GLY A 36 -5.27 3.40 -8.31
N ARG A 37 -6.58 3.58 -8.44
CA ARG A 37 -7.33 4.55 -7.63
C ARG A 37 -7.77 3.93 -6.31
N TYR A 38 -7.51 4.66 -5.22
CA TYR A 38 -7.86 4.25 -3.86
C TYR A 38 -8.60 5.36 -3.14
N LYS A 39 -9.59 4.96 -2.35
CA LYS A 39 -10.20 5.81 -1.34
C LYS A 39 -9.54 5.54 0.01
N ILE A 40 -8.77 6.51 0.49
CA ILE A 40 -8.09 6.46 1.79
C ILE A 40 -8.99 7.12 2.84
N THR A 41 -9.20 6.42 3.95
CA THR A 41 -9.91 6.93 5.13
C THR A 41 -8.93 7.04 6.29
N PHE A 42 -8.89 8.24 6.88
CA PHE A 42 -8.24 8.51 8.15
C PHE A 42 -9.32 8.44 9.24
N HIS A 43 -9.26 7.41 10.10
CA HIS A 43 -10.22 7.20 11.17
C HIS A 43 -9.88 8.08 12.38
N THR A 44 -9.94 9.40 12.19
CA THR A 44 -9.63 10.41 13.23
C THR A 44 -10.62 10.38 14.41
N ASP A 45 -11.80 9.82 14.21
CA ASP A 45 -12.78 9.47 15.23
C ASP A 45 -12.32 8.32 16.15
N GLN A 46 -11.29 7.57 15.73
CA GLN A 46 -10.69 6.44 16.45
C GLN A 46 -9.25 6.71 16.89
N LYS A 47 -8.84 7.98 16.88
CA LYS A 47 -7.46 8.33 17.23
C LYS A 47 -7.17 8.06 18.71
N SER A 48 -5.89 7.83 19.00
CA SER A 48 -5.40 7.55 20.34
C SER A 48 -4.01 8.17 20.54
N GLY A 49 -3.53 8.22 21.78
CA GLY A 49 -2.20 8.77 22.10
C GLY A 49 -2.19 9.64 23.36
N THR A 50 -1.06 10.29 23.62
CA THR A 50 -0.84 11.12 24.81
C THR A 50 -1.01 12.61 24.57
N SER A 51 -1.03 13.06 23.31
CA SER A 51 -1.23 14.47 22.96
C SER A 51 -2.67 14.92 23.25
N VAL A 52 -2.86 16.20 23.56
CA VAL A 52 -4.22 16.81 23.57
C VAL A 52 -4.90 16.70 22.20
N ALA A 53 -4.14 16.67 21.11
CA ALA A 53 -4.69 16.43 19.78
C ALA A 53 -5.33 15.04 19.68
N ALA A 54 -4.82 14.03 20.39
CA ALA A 54 -5.40 12.68 20.38
C ALA A 54 -6.73 12.57 21.15
N SER A 55 -7.03 13.48 22.08
CA SER A 55 -8.26 13.42 22.87
C SER A 55 -9.42 14.23 22.27
N GLN A 56 -9.15 15.05 21.25
CA GLN A 56 -10.18 15.88 20.60
C GLN A 56 -11.16 15.04 19.81
N GLN A 57 -12.45 15.37 19.86
CA GLN A 57 -13.42 14.69 19.02
C GLN A 57 -13.32 15.17 17.57
N GLU A 58 -13.12 14.24 16.64
CA GLU A 58 -13.07 14.51 15.20
C GLU A 58 -13.97 13.53 14.44
N THR A 59 -14.26 13.84 13.19
CA THR A 59 -14.95 12.94 12.26
C THR A 59 -13.95 12.35 11.29
N ALA A 60 -14.05 11.05 11.02
CA ALA A 60 -13.25 10.39 10.00
C ALA A 60 -13.30 11.16 8.66
N TYR A 61 -12.14 11.31 8.04
CA TYR A 61 -12.01 11.99 6.76
C TYR A 61 -11.59 11.01 5.67
N THR A 62 -12.05 11.25 4.45
CA THR A 62 -11.80 10.38 3.30
C THR A 62 -11.30 11.19 2.11
N ALA A 63 -10.27 10.69 1.43
CA ALA A 63 -9.71 11.27 0.22
C ALA A 63 -9.43 10.21 -0.85
N GLY A 64 -9.59 10.59 -2.12
CA GLY A 64 -9.23 9.76 -3.27
C GLY A 64 -7.80 10.05 -3.74
N TYR A 65 -7.05 9.01 -4.08
CA TYR A 65 -5.69 9.10 -4.63
C TYR A 65 -5.52 8.11 -5.77
N VAL A 66 -4.58 8.40 -6.67
CA VAL A 66 -4.09 7.44 -7.67
C VAL A 66 -2.63 7.12 -7.37
N PHE A 67 -2.31 5.83 -7.31
CA PHE A 67 -0.96 5.34 -7.03
C PHE A 67 -0.37 4.61 -8.23
N GLU A 68 0.96 4.71 -8.35
CA GLU A 68 1.79 3.89 -9.22
C GLU A 68 2.93 3.29 -8.40
N THR A 69 3.32 2.06 -8.71
CA THR A 69 4.46 1.39 -8.08
C THR A 69 5.59 1.19 -9.08
N ASP A 70 6.82 1.54 -8.68
CA ASP A 70 8.05 1.29 -9.42
C ASP A 70 9.00 0.43 -8.58
N CYS A 71 9.41 -0.72 -9.12
CA CYS A 71 10.35 -1.67 -8.50
C CYS A 71 11.70 -1.77 -9.25
N SER A 72 11.93 -0.92 -10.25
CA SER A 72 13.08 -1.02 -11.16
C SER A 72 14.45 -0.88 -10.48
N SER A 73 14.50 -0.28 -9.28
CA SER A 73 15.72 -0.07 -8.49
C SER A 73 16.08 -1.24 -7.57
N GLY A 74 15.30 -2.32 -7.57
CA GLY A 74 15.45 -3.45 -6.64
C GLY A 74 14.74 -3.25 -5.29
N THR A 75 14.13 -2.08 -5.06
CA THR A 75 13.17 -1.85 -3.98
C THR A 75 11.92 -1.21 -4.57
N CYS A 76 10.75 -1.72 -4.20
CA CYS A 76 9.48 -1.20 -4.69
C CYS A 76 9.08 0.07 -3.98
N VAL A 77 8.60 1.03 -4.75
CA VAL A 77 8.12 2.31 -4.22
C VAL A 77 6.80 2.71 -4.86
N ALA A 78 5.79 2.91 -4.02
CA ALA A 78 4.50 3.44 -4.42
C ALA A 78 4.50 4.97 -4.32
N THR A 79 4.04 5.65 -5.37
CA THR A 79 3.96 7.12 -5.43
C THR A 79 2.54 7.53 -5.81
N ALA A 80 1.98 8.50 -5.10
CA ALA A 80 0.71 9.11 -5.49
C ALA A 80 0.94 10.08 -6.66
N THR A 81 0.26 9.85 -7.77
CA THR A 81 0.32 10.65 -8.99
C THR A 81 -0.86 11.61 -9.14
N ASP A 82 -1.96 11.35 -8.41
CA ASP A 82 -3.13 12.23 -8.30
C ASP A 82 -3.71 12.17 -6.87
N GLY A 83 -4.38 13.25 -6.45
CA GLY A 83 -4.98 13.37 -5.13
C GLY A 83 -5.35 14.81 -4.74
N PRO A 84 -5.82 15.04 -3.50
CA PRO A 84 -6.16 16.37 -3.02
C PRO A 84 -4.91 17.27 -2.97
N THR A 85 -5.14 18.57 -3.20
CA THR A 85 -4.08 19.58 -3.04
C THR A 85 -3.55 19.57 -1.61
N PRO A 86 -2.25 19.29 -1.38
CA PRO A 86 -1.70 19.28 -0.03
C PRO A 86 -1.65 20.68 0.57
N LYS A 87 -1.90 20.81 1.88
CA LYS A 87 -1.68 22.04 2.65
C LYS A 87 -0.22 22.52 2.54
N ASP A 88 0.05 23.78 2.85
CA ASP A 88 1.39 24.35 2.71
C ASP A 88 2.39 23.87 3.76
N ASN A 89 1.90 23.43 4.92
CA ASN A 89 2.70 22.90 6.01
C ASN A 89 2.98 21.39 5.94
N VAL A 90 2.56 20.70 4.87
CA VAL A 90 2.77 19.25 4.70
C VAL A 90 3.61 18.93 3.45
N PRO A 91 4.36 17.82 3.44
CA PRO A 91 5.14 17.45 2.26
C PRO A 91 4.24 17.21 1.06
N LYS A 92 4.58 17.81 -0.08
CA LYS A 92 3.77 17.74 -1.30
C LYS A 92 3.82 16.37 -1.98
N ALA A 93 4.89 15.61 -1.78
CA ALA A 93 5.04 14.26 -2.32
C ALA A 93 4.56 13.20 -1.31
N MET A 94 3.76 12.25 -1.81
CA MET A 94 3.33 11.08 -1.06
C MET A 94 3.93 9.83 -1.71
N ARG A 95 5.02 9.34 -1.11
CA ARG A 95 5.83 8.22 -1.57
C ARG A 95 6.01 7.21 -0.43
N PHE A 96 5.82 5.93 -0.70
CA PHE A 96 5.92 4.85 0.27
C PHE A 96 6.90 3.77 -0.20
N ASP A 97 7.86 3.44 0.66
CA ASP A 97 8.84 2.40 0.39
C ASP A 97 8.32 1.04 0.87
N TRP A 98 8.58 -0.02 0.10
CA TRP A 98 8.24 -1.39 0.48
C TRP A 98 9.28 -2.00 1.41
N THR A 99 8.85 -2.58 2.53
CA THR A 99 9.74 -3.22 3.51
C THR A 99 9.81 -4.75 3.40
N GLY A 100 9.11 -5.34 2.44
CA GLY A 100 8.91 -6.80 2.33
C GLY A 100 7.50 -7.24 2.73
N SER A 101 6.78 -6.45 3.53
CA SER A 101 5.40 -6.75 3.94
C SER A 101 4.53 -5.51 4.19
N VAL A 102 5.15 -4.33 4.33
CA VAL A 102 4.47 -3.08 4.66
C VAL A 102 4.98 -1.96 3.78
N TRP A 103 4.07 -1.11 3.32
CA TRP A 103 4.38 0.19 2.72
C TRP A 103 4.60 1.22 3.81
N THR A 104 5.73 1.93 3.82
CA THR A 104 6.04 2.92 4.85
C THR A 104 6.46 4.26 4.29
N ARG A 105 6.06 5.34 4.96
CA ARG A 105 6.49 6.71 4.66
C ARG A 105 6.78 7.43 5.96
N THR A 106 7.92 8.11 6.03
CA THR A 106 8.25 8.99 7.15
C THR A 106 8.36 10.43 6.67
N ASN A 107 7.83 11.38 7.45
CA ASN A 107 8.02 12.81 7.19
C ASN A 107 8.06 13.65 8.45
N ASN A 108 8.79 14.76 8.38
CA ASN A 108 8.72 15.84 9.36
C ASN A 108 7.79 16.94 8.83
N TRP A 109 7.02 17.57 9.72
CA TRP A 109 6.08 18.65 9.39
C TRP A 109 5.67 19.38 10.67
N ASN A 110 4.86 20.44 10.55
CA ASN A 110 4.31 21.14 11.71
C ASN A 110 2.83 20.79 11.88
N TRP A 111 2.50 20.14 13.00
CA TRP A 111 1.15 19.76 13.37
C TRP A 111 0.28 20.99 13.64
N ASP A 112 -0.89 21.07 13.01
CA ASP A 112 -1.91 22.08 13.29
C ASP A 112 -2.64 21.74 14.60
N CYS A 113 -2.08 22.20 15.71
CA CYS A 113 -2.57 21.97 17.05
C CYS A 113 -3.70 22.94 17.39
N LEU A 114 -4.96 22.50 17.28
CA LEU A 114 -6.10 23.26 17.76
C LEU A 114 -6.18 23.15 19.30
N LEU A 115 -6.12 24.27 20.01
CA LEU A 115 -6.24 24.32 21.47
C LEU A 115 -7.70 24.47 21.90
N PRO A 116 -8.03 24.15 23.17
CA PRO A 116 -9.40 24.26 23.68
C PRO A 116 -9.99 25.68 23.62
N ASP A 117 -9.15 26.72 23.57
CA ASP A 117 -9.56 28.12 23.43
C ASP A 117 -9.79 28.53 21.96
N GLY A 118 -9.59 27.62 21.01
CA GLY A 118 -9.73 27.85 19.57
C GLY A 118 -8.47 28.35 18.87
N THR A 119 -7.38 28.59 19.60
CA THR A 119 -6.09 28.99 19.01
C THR A 119 -5.46 27.81 18.26
N ILE A 120 -4.82 28.07 17.11
CA ILE A 120 -4.03 27.06 16.39
C ILE A 120 -2.54 27.36 16.57
N THR A 121 -1.79 26.40 17.11
CA THR A 121 -0.32 26.42 17.09
C THR A 121 0.22 25.43 16.05
N PHE A 122 1.47 25.64 15.64
CA PHE A 122 2.14 24.81 14.65
C PHE A 122 3.34 24.13 15.31
N ASP A 123 3.10 22.93 15.83
CA ASP A 123 4.06 22.25 16.69
C ASP A 123 4.88 21.23 15.86
N PRO A 124 6.23 21.27 15.89
CA PRO A 124 7.10 20.31 15.22
C PRO A 124 6.72 18.85 15.47
N ALA A 125 6.54 18.10 14.38
CA ALA A 125 6.10 16.71 14.44
C ALA A 125 6.84 15.82 13.44
N LYS A 126 6.96 14.54 13.81
CA LYS A 126 7.42 13.46 12.93
C LYS A 126 6.32 12.44 12.81
N SER A 127 5.94 12.12 11.57
CA SER A 127 4.96 11.07 11.28
C SER A 127 5.56 9.89 10.55
N VAL A 128 5.07 8.70 10.89
CA VAL A 128 5.30 7.45 10.18
C VAL A 128 3.93 6.93 9.75
N THR A 129 3.75 6.79 8.44
CA THR A 129 2.54 6.22 7.85
C THR A 129 2.85 4.81 7.37
N THR A 130 2.04 3.83 7.75
CA THR A 130 2.19 2.44 7.32
C THR A 130 0.93 1.93 6.64
N TYR A 131 1.09 1.01 5.69
CA TYR A 131 -0.01 0.26 5.08
C TYR A 131 0.40 -1.19 4.79
N THR A 132 -0.40 -2.13 5.26
CA THR A 132 -0.25 -3.57 5.01
C THR A 132 -1.31 -4.01 3.99
N PRO A 133 -0.92 -4.57 2.83
CA PRO A 133 -1.85 -5.15 1.87
C PRO A 133 -2.73 -6.25 2.50
N GLN A 134 -3.98 -6.31 2.08
CA GLN A 134 -4.96 -7.33 2.48
C GLN A 134 -5.31 -8.21 1.27
N SER A 135 -5.87 -9.40 1.53
CA SER A 135 -6.23 -10.36 0.47
C SER A 135 -7.39 -9.90 -0.42
N ASP A 136 -8.18 -8.92 0.02
CA ASP A 136 -9.28 -8.30 -0.74
C ASP A 136 -8.82 -7.09 -1.58
N GLY A 137 -7.51 -6.81 -1.64
CA GLY A 137 -6.93 -5.69 -2.35
C GLY A 137 -7.01 -4.35 -1.61
N SER A 138 -7.63 -4.31 -0.43
CA SER A 138 -7.53 -3.16 0.47
C SER A 138 -6.17 -3.12 1.17
N LEU A 139 -5.86 -1.99 1.81
CA LEU A 139 -4.72 -1.85 2.70
C LEU A 139 -5.21 -1.34 4.05
N LYS A 140 -4.63 -1.88 5.14
CA LYS A 140 -4.85 -1.40 6.51
C LYS A 140 -3.58 -0.75 7.03
N GLY A 141 -3.71 0.35 7.75
CA GLY A 141 -2.55 1.16 8.10
C GLY A 141 -2.67 1.94 9.39
N THR A 142 -1.61 2.67 9.71
CA THR A 142 -1.57 3.66 10.78
C THR A 142 -0.90 4.95 10.32
N PHE A 143 -1.34 6.07 10.87
CA PHE A 143 -0.65 7.34 10.83
C PHE A 143 -0.19 7.67 12.25
N ASP A 144 1.06 7.32 12.54
CA ASP A 144 1.67 7.49 13.85
C ASP A 144 2.45 8.79 13.85
N THR A 145 2.13 9.69 14.78
CA THR A 145 2.78 11.00 14.87
C THR A 145 3.29 11.24 16.28
N THR A 146 4.55 11.66 16.36
CA THR A 146 5.16 12.20 17.57
C THR A 146 5.31 13.70 17.40
N ILE A 147 4.67 14.47 18.27
CA ILE A 147 4.76 15.92 18.37
C ILE A 147 5.82 16.22 19.44
N ALA A 148 6.91 16.84 19.02
CA ALA A 148 8.15 16.90 19.79
C ALA A 148 8.07 17.86 20.98
N ASP A 149 7.42 19.00 20.78
CA ASP A 149 7.30 20.10 21.74
C ASP A 149 5.98 20.85 21.55
N GLY A 150 5.83 21.97 22.26
CA GLY A 150 4.63 22.80 22.18
C GLY A 150 3.46 22.27 23.03
N ALA A 151 2.30 22.87 22.82
CA ALA A 151 1.10 22.59 23.60
C ALA A 151 0.47 21.23 23.24
N CYS A 152 0.75 20.73 22.03
CA CYS A 152 0.33 19.39 21.60
C CYS A 152 1.40 18.32 21.78
N ALA A 153 2.50 18.57 22.48
CA ALA A 153 3.55 17.57 22.71
C ALA A 153 2.97 16.22 23.17
N GLY A 154 3.46 15.12 22.58
CA GLY A 154 2.95 13.78 22.82
C GLY A 154 2.77 12.98 21.54
N THR A 155 1.95 11.93 21.61
CA THR A 155 1.67 11.04 20.47
C THR A 155 0.25 11.16 19.98
N VAL A 156 0.07 10.91 18.68
CA VAL A 156 -1.22 10.73 18.00
C VAL A 156 -1.09 9.53 17.08
N VAL A 157 -2.00 8.56 17.20
CA VAL A 157 -2.10 7.38 16.35
C VAL A 157 -3.48 7.36 15.73
N ILE A 158 -3.56 7.40 14.40
CA ILE A 158 -4.81 7.36 13.64
C ILE A 158 -4.83 6.08 12.79
N PRO A 159 -5.82 5.19 12.96
CA PRO A 159 -6.00 4.05 12.06
C PRO A 159 -6.33 4.51 10.64
N LEU A 160 -5.81 3.78 9.65
CA LEU A 160 -6.03 4.06 8.23
C LEU A 160 -6.61 2.86 7.50
N THR A 161 -7.41 3.13 6.48
CA THR A 161 -7.82 2.13 5.48
C THR A 161 -7.73 2.73 4.09
N ALA A 162 -7.19 1.98 3.13
CA ALA A 162 -7.23 2.31 1.72
C ALA A 162 -8.02 1.22 0.99
N VAL A 163 -9.11 1.58 0.31
CA VAL A 163 -9.91 0.63 -0.46
C VAL A 163 -9.84 0.98 -1.95
N PRO A 164 -9.74 -0.01 -2.86
CA PRO A 164 -9.80 0.25 -4.28
C PRO A 164 -11.08 1.02 -4.64
N ALA A 165 -10.96 1.96 -5.58
CA ALA A 165 -12.06 2.75 -6.10
C ALA A 165 -12.13 2.64 -7.63
N PRO A 166 -13.33 2.76 -8.23
CA PRO A 166 -13.45 2.87 -9.69
C PRO A 166 -12.63 4.07 -10.21
N LEU A 167 -12.12 3.94 -11.43
CA LEU A 167 -11.49 5.03 -12.17
C LEU A 167 -12.50 6.13 -12.47
#